data_AF-A0A7U9WW56-F1
#
_entry.id   AF-A0A7U9WW56-F1
#
_cell.length_a   1.000
_cell.length_b   1.000
_cell.length_c   1.000
_cell.angle_alpha   90.00
_cell.angle_beta   90.00
_cell.angle_gamma   90.00
#
_symmetry.space_group_name_H-M   'P 1'
#
loop_
_entity.id
_entity.type
_entity.pdbx_description
1 polymer ?
#
loop_
_entity_poly.entity_id
_entity_poly.type
_entity_poly.pdbx_seq_one_letter_code
_entity_poly.pdbx_strand_id
1 'polypeptide(L)'
;MLPFVKLHERIQYGGYASNTALDGFSKSNAAIMIVHSFDDEVVPVEYGYEIYYEKYKDDSRSSFIPLENKGHNYFNDDTYRNEFNAKFDEWIKTLDYDYNTEENREQFSEDKANYIYQNLDRGKWCNSLDSELFEDFLDFYDEHIH
;
A
#
# COMPACT_ATOMS: atom_id res chain seq x y z
N MET A 1 -10.65 8.11 14.09
CA MET A 1 -9.64 7.96 15.15
C MET A 1 -10.29 8.05 16.54
N LEU A 2 -9.95 7.15 17.45
CA LEU A 2 -10.53 7.07 18.79
C LEU A 2 -10.08 8.26 19.68
N PRO A 3 -10.95 8.81 20.56
CA PRO A 3 -10.64 10.01 21.35
C PRO A 3 -9.40 9.92 22.25
N PHE A 4 -9.14 8.75 22.84
CA PHE A 4 -8.00 8.54 23.74
C PHE A 4 -6.65 8.51 23.00
N VAL A 5 -6.64 8.01 21.76
CA VAL A 5 -5.45 8.00 20.90
C VAL A 5 -5.05 9.45 20.57
N LYS A 6 -6.03 10.27 20.16
CA LYS A 6 -5.80 11.69 19.88
C LYS A 6 -5.26 12.45 21.10
N LEU A 7 -5.77 12.17 22.29
CA LEU A 7 -5.27 12.81 23.52
C LEU A 7 -3.84 12.40 23.83
N HIS A 8 -3.54 11.10 23.74
CA HIS A 8 -2.19 10.58 23.95
C HIS A 8 -1.19 11.19 22.96
N GLU A 9 -1.52 11.20 21.66
CA GLU A 9 -0.67 11.78 20.63
C GLU A 9 -0.47 13.28 20.83
N ARG A 10 -1.51 14.02 21.23
CA ARG A 10 -1.37 15.45 21.54
C ARG A 10 -0.47 15.71 22.75
N ILE A 11 -0.50 14.84 23.76
CA ILE A 11 0.40 14.95 24.92
C ILE A 11 1.85 14.68 24.50
N GLN A 12 2.09 13.66 23.66
CA GLN A 12 3.45 13.26 23.26
C GLN A 12 4.06 14.16 22.17
N TYR A 13 3.27 14.54 21.17
CA TYR A 13 3.74 15.18 19.94
C TYR A 13 3.20 16.61 19.77
N GLY A 14 2.39 17.11 20.71
CA GLY A 14 1.89 18.48 20.71
C GLY A 14 1.08 18.81 19.46
N GLY A 15 1.37 19.95 18.83
CA GLY A 15 0.69 20.40 17.61
C GLY A 15 0.99 19.54 16.38
N TYR A 16 2.11 18.80 16.37
CA TYR A 16 2.44 17.91 15.25
C TYR A 16 1.43 16.76 15.10
N ALA A 17 0.84 16.30 16.22
CA ALA A 17 -0.21 15.27 16.19
C ALA A 17 -1.49 15.71 15.46
N SER A 18 -1.66 17.01 15.21
CA SER A 18 -2.83 17.55 14.51
C SER A 18 -2.56 17.97 13.06
N ASN A 19 -1.30 17.91 12.60
CA ASN A 19 -0.98 18.29 11.23
C ASN A 19 -1.52 17.25 10.24
N THR A 20 -2.13 17.75 9.18
CA THR A 20 -2.65 16.94 8.07
C THR A 20 -1.82 17.17 6.80
N ALA A 21 -1.99 16.29 5.80
CA ALA A 21 -1.42 16.53 4.48
C ALA A 21 -1.92 17.87 3.88
N LEU A 22 -3.19 18.23 4.11
CA LEU A 22 -3.75 19.52 3.69
C LEU A 22 -3.02 20.73 4.32
N ASP A 23 -2.58 20.62 5.57
CA ASP A 23 -1.77 21.66 6.21
C ASP A 23 -0.40 21.80 5.53
N GLY A 24 0.22 20.68 5.16
CA GLY A 24 1.49 20.66 4.43
C GLY A 24 1.37 21.26 3.03
N PHE A 25 0.35 20.86 2.27
CA PHE A 25 0.10 21.34 0.91
C PHE A 25 -0.17 22.84 0.87
N SER A 26 -0.95 23.36 1.83
CA SER A 26 -1.25 24.81 1.89
C SER A 26 -0.07 25.69 2.32
N LYS A 27 0.96 25.10 2.94
CA LYS A 27 2.13 25.83 3.47
C LYS A 27 3.40 25.59 2.64
N SER A 28 3.29 24.92 1.50
CA SER A 28 4.41 24.62 0.63
C SER A 28 4.08 24.94 -0.82
N ASN A 29 5.12 25.26 -1.59
CA ASN A 29 5.05 25.41 -3.04
C ASN A 29 5.41 24.11 -3.77
N ALA A 30 5.53 22.99 -3.05
CA ALA A 30 5.86 21.71 -3.66
C ALA A 30 4.77 21.28 -4.66
N ALA A 31 5.17 20.58 -5.71
CA ALA A 31 4.24 19.87 -6.57
C ALA A 31 3.62 18.69 -5.81
N ILE A 32 2.35 18.41 -6.08
CA ILE A 32 1.54 17.42 -5.37
C ILE A 32 0.99 16.44 -6.38
N MET A 33 1.28 15.16 -6.21
CA MET A 33 0.60 14.10 -6.96
C MET A 33 -0.20 13.24 -5.99
N ILE A 34 -1.50 13.10 -6.25
CA ILE A 34 -2.41 12.23 -5.51
C ILE A 34 -2.77 11.04 -6.39
N VAL A 35 -2.31 9.86 -6.01
CA VAL A 35 -2.58 8.59 -6.70
C VAL A 35 -3.42 7.72 -5.77
N HIS A 36 -4.55 7.22 -6.25
CA HIS A 36 -5.46 6.46 -5.39
C HIS A 36 -6.36 5.54 -6.19
N SER A 37 -6.55 4.31 -5.70
CA SER A 37 -7.52 3.36 -6.27
C SER A 37 -8.89 3.52 -5.61
N PHE A 38 -9.96 3.62 -6.39
CA PHE A 38 -11.31 3.83 -5.84
C PHE A 38 -11.89 2.60 -5.15
N ASP A 39 -11.33 1.43 -5.41
CA ASP A 39 -11.62 0.15 -4.73
C ASP A 39 -10.65 -0.14 -3.57
N ASP A 40 -9.94 0.87 -3.05
CA ASP A 40 -9.11 0.72 -1.85
C ASP A 40 -9.98 0.48 -0.60
N GLU A 41 -9.99 -0.77 -0.11
CA GLU A 41 -10.73 -1.18 1.10
C GLU A 41 -10.03 -0.78 2.41
N VAL A 42 -8.79 -0.28 2.36
CA VAL A 42 -7.99 0.10 3.53
C VAL A 42 -8.10 1.60 3.81
N VAL A 43 -7.95 2.42 2.77
CA VAL A 43 -8.12 3.87 2.82
C VAL A 43 -9.27 4.26 1.91
N PRO A 44 -10.45 4.61 2.47
CA PRO A 44 -11.60 4.98 1.65
C PRO A 44 -11.33 6.20 0.77
N VAL A 45 -11.92 6.19 -0.43
CA VAL A 45 -11.74 7.22 -1.47
C VAL A 45 -12.03 8.64 -0.97
N GLU A 46 -12.99 8.78 -0.06
CA GLU A 46 -13.36 10.08 0.52
C GLU A 46 -12.16 10.71 1.25
N TYR A 47 -11.33 9.90 1.92
CA TYR A 47 -10.15 10.37 2.65
C TYR A 47 -8.86 10.31 1.81
N GLY A 48 -8.76 9.35 0.89
CA GLY A 48 -7.57 9.13 0.08
C GLY A 48 -7.47 10.05 -1.13
N TYR A 49 -8.60 10.51 -1.67
CA TYR A 49 -8.63 11.23 -2.95
C TYR A 49 -9.57 12.45 -2.92
N GLU A 50 -10.84 12.28 -2.57
CA GLU A 50 -11.87 13.32 -2.77
C GLU A 50 -11.59 14.61 -2.00
N ILE A 51 -11.15 14.51 -0.73
CA ILE A 51 -10.81 15.69 0.08
C ILE A 51 -9.68 16.54 -0.54
N TYR A 52 -8.75 15.91 -1.25
CA TYR A 52 -7.65 16.59 -1.92
C TYR A 52 -8.12 17.15 -3.26
N TYR A 53 -8.85 16.34 -4.02
CA TYR A 53 -9.39 16.72 -5.33
C TYR A 53 -10.28 17.95 -5.23
N GLU A 54 -11.23 17.97 -4.30
CA GLU A 54 -12.12 19.13 -4.16
C GLU A 54 -11.41 20.43 -3.81
N LYS A 55 -10.26 20.34 -3.13
CA LYS A 55 -9.51 21.52 -2.72
C LYS A 55 -8.47 21.97 -3.74
N TYR A 56 -7.85 21.05 -4.47
CA TYR A 56 -6.65 21.32 -5.28
C TYR A 56 -6.77 20.95 -6.76
N LYS A 57 -7.92 20.47 -7.26
CA LYS A 57 -8.11 20.13 -8.70
C LYS A 57 -7.76 21.25 -9.68
N ASP A 58 -7.90 22.51 -9.25
CA ASP A 58 -7.60 23.70 -10.07
C ASP A 58 -6.21 24.31 -9.76
N ASP A 59 -5.43 23.72 -8.85
CA ASP A 59 -4.06 24.16 -8.54
C ASP A 59 -3.10 23.56 -9.58
N SER A 60 -2.40 24.43 -10.32
CA SER A 60 -1.50 24.00 -11.40
C SER A 60 -0.30 23.17 -10.93
N ARG A 61 -0.04 23.09 -9.63
CA ARG A 61 1.01 22.24 -9.05
C ARG A 61 0.51 20.85 -8.67
N SER A 62 -0.80 20.59 -8.84
CA SER A 62 -1.44 19.37 -8.38
C SER A 62 -1.82 18.47 -9.56
N SER A 63 -1.48 17.19 -9.45
CA SER A 63 -1.89 16.13 -10.37
C SER A 63 -2.66 15.05 -9.61
N PHE A 64 -3.67 14.49 -10.27
CA PHE A 64 -4.57 13.50 -9.69
C PHE A 64 -4.68 12.29 -10.63
N ILE A 65 -4.26 11.13 -10.14
CA ILE A 65 -4.26 9.88 -10.90
C ILE A 65 -5.25 8.92 -10.21
N PRO A 66 -6.51 8.86 -10.69
CA PRO A 66 -7.46 7.87 -10.22
C PRO A 66 -7.13 6.50 -10.83
N LEU A 67 -7.13 5.48 -9.99
CA LEU A 67 -6.99 4.08 -10.38
C LEU A 67 -8.29 3.33 -10.11
N GLU A 68 -8.53 2.26 -10.87
CA GLU A 68 -9.64 1.34 -10.64
C GLU A 68 -9.15 -0.10 -10.63
N ASN A 69 -9.73 -0.92 -9.75
CA ASN A 69 -9.44 -2.34 -9.60
C ASN A 69 -7.96 -2.62 -9.23
N LYS A 70 -7.31 -1.70 -8.50
CA LYS A 70 -5.93 -1.84 -8.04
C LYS A 70 -5.81 -2.02 -6.52
N GLY A 71 -6.89 -1.81 -5.76
CA GLY A 71 -6.90 -1.89 -4.30
C GLY A 71 -5.86 -0.99 -3.62
N HIS A 72 -5.38 -1.40 -2.44
CA HIS A 72 -4.40 -0.62 -1.65
C HIS A 72 -2.94 -0.80 -2.09
N ASN A 73 -2.60 -1.93 -2.70
CA ASN A 73 -1.21 -2.34 -2.96
C ASN A 73 -0.86 -2.29 -4.45
N TYR A 74 -1.04 -1.11 -5.06
CA TYR A 74 -0.95 -0.92 -6.51
C TYR A 74 0.45 -0.58 -7.03
N PHE A 75 1.45 -0.45 -6.15
CA PHE A 75 2.83 -0.14 -6.51
C PHE A 75 3.64 -1.37 -6.96
N ASN A 76 3.10 -2.57 -6.77
CA ASN A 76 3.80 -3.83 -7.04
C ASN A 76 3.00 -4.68 -8.05
N ASP A 77 3.70 -5.26 -9.02
CA ASP A 77 3.26 -6.36 -9.87
C ASP A 77 2.91 -7.59 -9.04
N ASP A 78 1.73 -8.13 -9.32
CA ASP A 78 1.16 -9.27 -8.65
C ASP A 78 1.51 -10.60 -9.33
N THR A 79 2.14 -10.58 -10.50
CA THR A 79 2.44 -11.79 -11.28
C THR A 79 3.20 -12.82 -10.46
N TYR A 80 4.34 -12.44 -9.87
CA TYR A 80 5.12 -13.38 -9.07
C TYR A 80 4.39 -13.83 -7.80
N ARG A 81 3.65 -12.92 -7.15
CA ARG A 81 2.84 -13.25 -5.96
C ARG A 81 1.77 -14.28 -6.29
N ASN A 82 1.07 -14.10 -7.41
CA ASN A 82 0.03 -15.01 -7.88
C ASN A 82 0.61 -16.37 -8.26
N GLU A 83 1.74 -16.41 -8.98
CA GLU A 83 2.45 -17.66 -9.29
C GLU A 83 2.89 -18.41 -8.04
N PHE A 84 3.45 -17.70 -7.05
CA PHE A 84 3.90 -18.28 -5.79
C PHE A 84 2.72 -18.85 -5.00
N ASN A 85 1.63 -18.09 -4.87
CA ASN A 85 0.42 -18.52 -4.17
C ASN A 85 -0.22 -19.74 -4.84
N ALA A 86 -0.30 -19.78 -6.17
CA ALA A 86 -0.82 -20.95 -6.88
C ALA A 86 0.01 -22.22 -6.60
N LYS A 87 1.33 -22.10 -6.56
CA LYS A 87 2.21 -23.23 -6.18
C LYS A 87 2.05 -23.63 -4.72
N PHE A 88 1.88 -22.65 -3.83
CA PHE A 88 1.61 -22.89 -2.42
C PHE A 88 0.30 -23.66 -2.22
N ASP A 89 -0.75 -23.31 -2.96
CA ASP A 89 -2.04 -24.01 -2.94
C ASP A 89 -1.91 -25.45 -3.42
N GLU A 90 -1.10 -25.71 -4.44
CA GLU A 90 -0.79 -27.07 -4.88
C GLU A 90 0.02 -27.85 -3.83
N TRP A 91 1.00 -27.20 -3.18
CA TRP A 91 1.78 -27.81 -2.11
C TRP A 91 0.91 -28.21 -0.90
N ILE A 92 -0.06 -27.39 -0.51
CA ILE A 92 -1.00 -27.72 0.57
C ILE A 92 -1.72 -29.05 0.29
N LYS A 93 -2.09 -29.32 -0.97
CA LYS A 93 -2.78 -30.56 -1.36
C LYS A 93 -1.90 -31.80 -1.23
N THR A 94 -0.58 -31.63 -1.10
CA THR A 94 0.38 -32.74 -0.94
C THR A 94 0.61 -33.12 0.52
N LEU A 95 0.13 -32.32 1.48
CA LEU A 95 0.23 -32.63 2.90
C LEU A 95 -0.59 -33.88 3.22
N ASP A 96 -0.04 -34.75 4.07
CA ASP A 96 -0.67 -36.01 4.49
C ASP A 96 -1.53 -35.86 5.75
N TYR A 97 -1.77 -34.62 6.19
CA TYR A 97 -2.56 -34.27 7.36
C TYR A 97 -3.51 -33.09 7.07
N ASP A 98 -4.58 -32.96 7.85
CA ASP A 98 -5.50 -31.82 7.77
C ASP A 98 -4.91 -30.62 8.53
N TYR A 99 -4.48 -29.60 7.78
CA TYR A 99 -3.86 -28.39 8.32
C TYR A 99 -4.86 -27.43 9.01
N ASN A 100 -6.17 -27.69 8.94
CA ASN A 100 -7.20 -26.85 9.57
C ASN A 100 -7.50 -27.24 11.03
N THR A 101 -6.93 -28.34 11.53
CA THR A 101 -7.14 -28.78 12.91
C THR A 101 -6.20 -28.05 13.86
N GLU A 102 -6.66 -27.78 15.10
CA GLU A 102 -5.81 -27.13 16.11
C GLU A 102 -4.59 -27.99 16.48
N GLU A 103 -4.71 -29.32 16.41
CA GLU A 103 -3.63 -30.27 16.69
C GLU A 103 -2.46 -30.12 15.72
N ASN A 104 -2.74 -29.90 14.43
CA ASN A 104 -1.70 -29.80 13.39
C ASN A 104 -1.21 -28.36 13.17
N ARG A 105 -1.72 -27.39 13.93
CA ARG A 105 -1.46 -25.96 13.72
C ARG A 105 0.03 -25.60 13.83
N GLU A 106 0.72 -26.17 14.82
CA GLU A 106 2.14 -25.91 15.05
C GLU A 106 2.98 -26.51 13.91
N GLN A 107 2.74 -27.77 13.57
CA GLN A 107 3.39 -28.44 12.44
C GLN A 107 3.17 -27.69 11.12
N PHE A 108 1.93 -27.30 10.81
CA PHE A 108 1.64 -26.52 9.61
C PHE A 108 2.35 -25.17 9.58
N SER A 109 2.48 -24.50 10.74
CA SER A 109 3.23 -23.24 10.83
C SER A 109 4.70 -23.44 10.47
N GLU A 110 5.33 -24.52 10.96
CA GLU A 110 6.73 -24.86 10.65
C GLU A 110 6.90 -25.24 9.17
N ASP A 111 6.06 -26.13 8.65
CA ASP A 111 6.11 -26.59 7.27
C ASP A 111 5.87 -25.46 6.27
N LYS A 112 4.91 -24.57 6.58
CA LYS A 112 4.66 -23.34 5.81
C LYS A 112 5.89 -22.42 5.81
N ALA A 113 6.52 -22.21 6.97
CA ALA A 113 7.71 -21.38 7.06
C ALA A 113 8.87 -21.97 6.23
N ASN A 114 9.06 -23.29 6.29
CA ASN A 114 10.05 -24.00 5.48
C ASN A 114 9.76 -23.90 3.99
N TYR A 115 8.51 -24.09 3.56
CA TYR A 115 8.12 -23.93 2.16
C TYR A 115 8.44 -22.52 1.66
N ILE A 116 8.04 -21.49 2.41
CA ILE A 116 8.31 -20.09 2.06
C ILE A 116 9.83 -19.86 1.97
N TYR A 117 10.59 -20.32 2.95
CA TYR A 117 12.05 -20.12 2.97
C TYR A 117 12.73 -20.75 1.75
N GLN A 118 12.29 -21.92 1.32
CA GLN A 118 12.90 -22.66 0.20
C GLN A 118 12.46 -22.17 -1.18
N ASN A 119 11.21 -21.70 -1.31
CA ASN A 119 10.60 -21.47 -2.62
C ASN A 119 10.37 -19.98 -2.94
N LEU A 120 10.47 -19.09 -1.95
CA LEU A 120 10.30 -17.66 -2.16
C LEU A 120 11.58 -17.05 -2.75
N ASP A 121 11.52 -16.67 -4.02
CA ASP A 121 12.49 -15.80 -4.65
C ASP A 121 12.28 -14.37 -4.14
N ARG A 122 13.03 -14.01 -3.10
CA ARG A 122 12.99 -12.67 -2.49
C ARG A 122 13.36 -11.57 -3.47
N GLY A 123 14.18 -11.86 -4.47
CA GLY A 123 14.54 -10.88 -5.51
C GLY A 123 13.32 -10.50 -6.33
N LYS A 124 12.57 -11.49 -6.81
CA LYS A 124 11.31 -11.23 -7.54
C LYS A 124 10.21 -10.66 -6.66
N TRP A 125 10.11 -11.14 -5.42
CA TRP A 125 9.12 -10.66 -4.46
C TRP A 125 9.33 -9.19 -4.07
N CYS A 126 10.58 -8.76 -3.93
CA CYS A 126 10.91 -7.38 -3.53
C CYS A 126 11.07 -6.43 -4.72
N ASN A 127 11.37 -6.93 -5.92
CA ASN A 127 11.56 -6.12 -7.13
C ASN A 127 10.35 -6.16 -8.06
N SER A 128 9.14 -6.33 -7.53
CA SER A 128 7.91 -6.29 -8.31
C SER A 128 7.42 -4.86 -8.57
N LEU A 129 8.25 -3.83 -8.39
CA LEU A 129 7.84 -2.44 -8.56
C LEU A 129 7.22 -2.19 -9.96
N ASP A 130 6.05 -1.56 -9.99
CA ASP A 130 5.44 -1.09 -11.23
C ASP A 130 6.30 0.05 -11.80
N SER A 131 7.15 -0.31 -12.76
CA SER A 131 8.17 0.61 -13.28
C SER A 131 7.56 1.72 -14.14
N GLU A 132 6.45 1.46 -14.81
CA GLU A 132 5.74 2.45 -15.62
C GLU A 132 5.12 3.53 -14.72
N LEU A 133 4.43 3.11 -13.65
CA LEU A 133 3.87 4.04 -12.67
C LEU A 133 4.96 4.89 -11.99
N PHE A 134 6.12 4.31 -11.71
CA PHE A 134 7.23 5.06 -11.11
C PHE A 134 7.92 6.00 -12.10
N GLU A 135 7.95 5.67 -13.39
CA GLU A 135 8.42 6.59 -14.44
C GLU A 135 7.51 7.82 -14.51
N ASP A 136 6.19 7.64 -14.46
CA ASP A 136 5.21 8.74 -14.37
C ASP A 136 5.46 9.65 -13.15
N PHE A 137 5.87 9.08 -12.02
CA PHE A 137 6.19 9.85 -10.82
C PHE A 137 7.45 10.70 -11.01
N LEU A 138 8.48 10.14 -11.62
CA LEU A 138 9.73 10.83 -11.88
C LEU A 138 9.51 11.98 -12.87
N ASP A 139 8.82 11.71 -13.97
CA ASP A 139 8.51 12.72 -15.00
C ASP A 139 7.75 13.89 -14.41
N PHE A 140 6.73 13.63 -13.58
CA PHE A 140 6.00 14.70 -12.90
C PHE A 140 6.90 15.59 -12.03
N TYR A 141 7.78 15.01 -11.22
CA TYR A 141 8.64 15.82 -10.36
C TYR A 141 9.72 16.54 -11.16
N ASP A 142 10.28 15.94 -12.21
CA ASP A 142 11.25 16.57 -13.09
C ASP A 142 10.66 17.81 -13.80
N GLU A 143 9.39 17.75 -14.20
CA GLU A 143 8.65 18.90 -14.77
C GLU A 143 8.42 20.05 -13.78
N HIS A 144 8.49 19.77 -12.47
CA HIS A 144 8.20 20.74 -11.41
C HIS A 144 9.44 21.18 -10.61
N ILE A 145 10.63 20.68 -10.94
CA ILE A 145 11.91 21.15 -10.40
C ILE A 145 12.35 22.39 -11.20
N HIS A 146 11.90 23.57 -10.75
CA HIS A 146 12.33 24.88 -11.26
C HIS A 146 12.69 25.84 -10.12
#